data_AF-A0A6I4TS01-F1
#
_entry.id   AF-A0A6I4TS01-F1
#
_cell.length_a   1.000
_cell.length_b   1.000
_cell.length_c   1.000
_cell.angle_alpha   90.00
_cell.angle_beta   90.00
_cell.angle_gamma   90.00
#
_symmetry.space_group_name_H-M   'P 1'
#
loop_
_entity.id
_entity.type
_entity.pdbx_description
1 polymer ?
#
loop_
_entity_poly.entity_id
_entity_poly.type
_entity_poly.pdbx_seq_one_letter_code
_entity_poly.pdbx_strand_id
1 'polypeptide(L)'
;MRKFAIAAAFTASTLALAACSGAEEAAPAADEPAATDTVNADAETASVLDASTATADQLAGIDGVSAELAAAIVAGQPYADVTAFNAKLLETLSAEEAAAVLETVFVPVNLNEATEEQIRLIPGMTDKMVHEFEEYRPYADMGEFNREIGKYVDETEVARFRNYVTL
;
A
#
# COMPACT_ATOMS: atom_id res chain seq x y z
N MET A 1 -21.18 61.11 -39.01
CA MET A 1 -20.45 61.78 -37.92
C MET A 1 -19.24 60.94 -37.56
N ARG A 2 -18.04 61.40 -37.96
CA ARG A 2 -16.76 60.94 -37.44
C ARG A 2 -16.45 61.77 -36.19
N LYS A 3 -16.00 61.16 -35.10
CA LYS A 3 -15.27 61.87 -34.04
C LYS A 3 -14.07 61.02 -33.63
N PHE A 4 -12.91 61.50 -34.09
CA PHE A 4 -11.58 61.11 -33.67
C PHE A 4 -11.27 61.79 -32.33
N ALA A 5 -10.46 61.12 -31.50
CA ALA A 5 -9.57 61.78 -30.56
C ALA A 5 -8.20 61.09 -30.65
N ILE A 6 -7.17 61.89 -30.89
CA ILE A 6 -5.75 61.57 -31.06
C ILE A 6 -4.99 62.13 -29.85
N ALA A 7 -3.96 61.42 -29.38
CA ALA A 7 -2.63 61.90 -28.91
C ALA A 7 -2.11 60.91 -27.83
N ALA A 8 -1.13 60.03 -28.06
CA ALA A 8 0.28 60.18 -28.43
C ALA A 8 1.18 60.71 -27.29
N ALA A 9 2.06 59.85 -26.79
CA ALA A 9 3.39 60.22 -26.28
C ALA A 9 4.36 59.02 -26.42
N PHE A 10 5.46 59.28 -27.15
CA PHE A 10 6.60 58.41 -27.44
C PHE A 10 7.48 58.19 -26.20
N THR A 11 8.25 57.11 -26.12
CA THR A 11 9.72 57.03 -26.37
C THR A 11 10.21 55.77 -25.65
N ALA A 12 11.32 55.09 -25.94
CA ALA A 12 12.21 54.92 -27.09
C ALA A 12 13.08 53.69 -26.74
N SER A 13 13.51 52.94 -27.76
CA SER A 13 14.37 51.75 -27.69
C SER A 13 15.64 51.92 -26.86
N THR A 14 16.22 50.80 -26.38
CA THR A 14 17.59 50.39 -26.80
C THR A 14 17.86 48.92 -26.46
N LEU A 15 18.45 48.25 -27.45
CA LEU A 15 19.06 46.93 -27.43
C LEU A 15 20.49 47.05 -26.90
N ALA A 16 20.98 46.07 -26.11
CA ALA A 16 22.38 45.65 -26.14
C ALA A 16 22.55 44.24 -25.52
N LEU A 17 23.06 43.31 -26.33
CA LEU A 17 23.62 42.01 -25.94
C LEU A 17 25.17 42.11 -25.92
N ALA A 18 25.80 41.12 -25.27
CA ALA A 18 27.25 40.80 -25.19
C ALA A 18 28.00 41.42 -23.99
N ALA A 19 28.98 40.81 -23.33
CA ALA A 19 29.54 39.46 -23.28
C ALA A 19 30.58 39.41 -22.12
N CYS A 20 30.83 38.21 -21.56
CA CYS A 20 32.00 37.71 -20.80
C CYS A 20 32.87 38.64 -19.92
N SER A 21 33.03 38.30 -18.65
CA SER A 21 34.31 37.92 -18.01
C SER A 21 34.09 37.66 -16.51
N GLY A 22 34.77 36.65 -15.97
CA GLY A 22 34.53 36.11 -14.63
C GLY A 22 35.22 36.85 -13.46
N ALA A 23 34.95 36.27 -12.28
CA ALA A 23 35.60 36.40 -10.97
C ALA A 23 35.52 37.77 -10.28
N GLU A 24 34.73 37.90 -9.22
CA GLU A 24 35.16 37.60 -7.84
C GLU A 24 33.98 37.77 -6.87
N GLU A 25 34.02 36.96 -5.82
CA GLU A 25 33.11 36.68 -4.74
C GLU A 25 32.75 37.87 -3.81
N ALA A 26 31.48 37.98 -3.39
CA ALA A 26 31.07 38.41 -2.05
C ALA A 26 29.55 38.22 -1.83
N ALA A 27 29.20 37.25 -0.97
CA ALA A 27 27.85 36.95 -0.48
C ALA A 27 27.35 38.06 0.51
N PRO A 28 26.07 38.11 0.95
CA PRO A 28 25.40 36.98 1.62
C PRO A 28 23.94 36.70 1.22
N ALA A 29 23.62 35.41 1.27
CA ALA A 29 22.39 34.78 1.76
C ALA A 29 21.08 35.58 1.70
N ALA A 30 20.23 35.20 0.73
CA ALA A 30 18.79 35.17 0.92
C ALA A 30 18.37 33.69 0.80
N ASP A 31 18.05 33.12 1.94
CA ASP A 31 17.59 31.76 2.17
C ASP A 31 16.17 31.62 1.62
N GLU A 32 16.02 31.06 0.42
CA GLU A 32 14.74 30.52 -0.04
C GLU A 32 14.52 29.21 0.73
N PRO A 33 13.40 29.03 1.46
CA PRO A 33 13.06 27.70 1.93
C PRO A 33 12.70 26.88 0.70
N ALA A 34 13.64 26.01 0.31
CA ALA A 34 13.32 24.87 -0.52
C ALA A 34 12.10 24.19 0.11
N ALA A 35 11.03 24.05 -0.68
CA ALA A 35 9.96 23.14 -0.36
C ALA A 35 10.60 21.75 -0.26
N THR A 36 10.97 21.37 0.96
CA THR A 36 11.13 19.99 1.35
C THR A 36 9.80 19.34 1.02
N ASP A 37 9.79 18.60 -0.08
CA ASP A 37 8.84 17.54 -0.32
C ASP A 37 8.89 16.68 0.95
N THR A 38 7.92 16.92 1.82
CA THR A 38 7.66 16.08 2.97
C THR A 38 7.30 14.75 2.35
N VAL A 39 8.30 13.86 2.26
CA VAL A 39 8.08 12.43 2.15
C VAL A 39 7.12 12.14 3.30
N ASN A 40 5.83 11.99 2.97
CA ASN A 40 4.89 11.37 3.88
C ASN A 40 5.57 10.07 4.26
N ALA A 41 5.96 9.97 5.53
CA ALA A 41 6.45 8.73 6.07
C ALA A 41 5.36 7.70 5.74
N ASP A 42 5.67 6.83 4.77
CA ASP A 42 4.94 5.60 4.56
C ASP A 42 4.76 5.04 5.96
N ALA A 43 3.50 5.03 6.43
CA ALA A 43 3.19 4.31 7.64
C ALA A 43 3.61 2.88 7.31
N GLU A 44 4.73 2.41 7.87
CA GLU A 44 5.14 1.02 7.78
C GLU A 44 4.00 0.20 8.38
N THR A 45 3.07 -0.22 7.52
CA THR A 45 2.04 -1.18 7.88
C THR A 45 2.81 -2.42 8.30
N ALA A 46 2.62 -2.84 9.56
CA ALA A 46 3.26 -4.04 10.08
C ALA A 46 2.99 -5.20 9.10
N SER A 47 4.05 -5.79 8.57
CA SER A 47 3.95 -6.86 7.58
C SER A 47 3.29 -8.09 8.21
N VAL A 48 2.28 -8.63 7.54
CA VAL A 48 1.65 -9.90 7.93
C VAL A 48 2.65 -11.03 7.73
N LEU A 49 2.82 -11.90 8.73
CA LEU A 49 3.74 -13.04 8.65
C LEU A 49 3.13 -14.16 7.81
N ASP A 50 3.93 -14.74 6.92
CA ASP A 50 3.52 -15.93 6.17
C ASP A 50 3.50 -17.18 7.08
N ALA A 51 2.31 -17.70 7.33
CA ALA A 51 2.09 -18.86 8.19
C ALA A 51 2.84 -20.12 7.73
N SER A 52 3.13 -20.23 6.42
CA SER A 52 3.84 -21.38 5.85
C SER A 52 5.34 -21.35 6.09
N THR A 53 5.89 -20.20 6.52
CA THR A 53 7.34 -20.01 6.74
C THR A 53 7.68 -19.37 8.08
N ALA A 54 6.69 -18.90 8.84
CA ALA A 54 6.87 -18.28 10.15
C ALA A 54 7.58 -19.21 11.14
N THR A 55 8.61 -18.71 11.80
CA THR A 55 9.31 -19.42 12.87
C THR A 55 8.60 -19.27 14.20
N ALA A 56 8.83 -20.21 15.13
CA ALA A 56 8.30 -20.11 16.49
C ALA A 56 8.68 -18.79 17.18
N ASP A 57 9.90 -18.29 16.92
CA ASP A 57 10.38 -17.02 17.49
C ASP A 57 9.67 -15.79 16.88
N GLN A 58 9.30 -15.81 15.60
CA GLN A 58 8.50 -14.74 14.98
C GLN A 58 7.06 -14.74 15.48
N LEU A 59 6.52 -15.93 15.76
CA LEU A 59 5.19 -16.09 16.35
C LEU A 59 5.17 -15.72 17.84
N ALA A 60 6.31 -15.90 18.52
CA ALA A 60 6.49 -15.48 19.91
C ALA A 60 6.52 -13.95 20.00
N GLY A 61 5.42 -13.36 20.45
CA GLY A 61 5.25 -11.91 20.58
C GLY A 61 4.06 -11.36 19.84
N ILE A 62 3.33 -12.21 19.11
CA ILE A 62 2.04 -11.85 18.51
C ILE A 62 0.95 -12.01 19.57
N ASP A 63 0.19 -10.95 19.80
CA ASP A 63 -0.96 -10.98 20.69
C ASP A 63 -1.97 -12.05 20.21
N GLY A 64 -2.42 -12.90 21.13
CA GLY A 64 -3.30 -14.03 20.80
C GLY A 64 -2.58 -15.31 20.36
N VAL A 65 -1.26 -15.29 20.13
CA VAL A 65 -0.49 -16.48 19.80
C VAL A 65 0.27 -17.00 21.02
N SER A 66 -0.27 -18.05 21.65
CA SER A 66 0.42 -18.75 22.74
C SER A 66 1.61 -19.57 22.21
N ALA A 67 2.54 -19.95 23.10
CA ALA A 67 3.66 -20.82 22.72
C ALA A 67 3.19 -22.19 22.19
N GLU A 68 2.07 -22.71 22.70
CA GLU A 68 1.45 -23.95 22.23
C GLU A 68 0.87 -23.76 20.82
N LEU A 69 0.16 -22.65 20.57
CA LEU A 69 -0.36 -22.33 19.25
C LEU A 69 0.77 -22.12 18.24
N ALA A 70 1.83 -21.38 18.60
CA ALA A 70 2.99 -21.16 17.75
C ALA A 70 3.64 -22.50 17.33
N ALA A 71 3.80 -23.43 18.28
CA ALA A 71 4.32 -24.77 17.97
C ALA A 71 3.37 -25.55 17.03
N ALA A 72 2.05 -25.44 17.23
CA ALA A 72 1.05 -26.08 16.37
C ALA A 72 1.06 -25.49 14.95
N ILE A 73 1.24 -24.17 14.81
CA ILE A 73 1.35 -23.48 13.52
C ILE A 73 2.59 -23.98 12.77
N VAL A 74 3.76 -24.00 13.43
CA VAL A 74 5.02 -24.47 12.81
C VAL A 74 4.92 -25.95 12.43
N ALA A 75 4.33 -26.79 13.28
CA ALA A 75 4.15 -28.21 12.98
C ALA A 75 3.20 -28.49 11.81
N GLY A 76 2.30 -27.55 11.48
CA GLY A 76 1.38 -27.65 10.34
C GLY A 76 1.96 -27.19 9.00
N GLN A 77 3.18 -26.64 8.99
CA GLN A 77 3.80 -26.11 7.78
C GLN A 77 4.27 -27.22 6.81
N PRO A 78 4.28 -26.93 5.48
CA PRO A 78 3.64 -25.78 4.83
C PRO A 78 2.13 -25.98 4.69
N TYR A 79 1.37 -24.89 4.68
CA TYR A 79 -0.07 -24.92 4.43
C TYR A 79 -0.35 -24.91 2.92
N ALA A 80 -1.38 -25.65 2.50
CA ALA A 80 -1.80 -25.65 1.10
C ALA A 80 -2.42 -24.30 0.69
N ASP A 81 -3.22 -23.72 1.57
CA ASP A 81 -3.90 -22.44 1.39
C ASP A 81 -4.35 -21.86 2.75
N VAL A 82 -4.98 -20.69 2.73
CA VAL A 82 -5.52 -20.04 3.93
C VAL A 82 -6.62 -20.84 4.61
N THR A 83 -7.41 -21.62 3.87
CA THR A 83 -8.48 -22.45 4.45
C THR A 83 -7.89 -23.57 5.30
N ALA A 84 -6.82 -24.21 4.83
CA ALA A 84 -6.06 -25.21 5.58
C ALA A 84 -5.43 -24.60 6.85
N PHE A 85 -4.89 -23.37 6.76
CA PHE A 85 -4.36 -22.66 7.92
C PHE A 85 -5.45 -22.28 8.93
N ASN A 86 -6.57 -21.72 8.47
CA ASN A 86 -7.69 -21.39 9.34
C ASN A 86 -8.27 -22.65 10.01
N ALA A 87 -8.38 -23.76 9.29
CA ALA A 87 -8.77 -25.04 9.87
C ALA A 87 -7.82 -25.48 11.00
N LYS A 88 -6.51 -25.26 10.83
CA LYS A 88 -5.52 -25.54 11.87
C LYS A 88 -5.71 -24.68 13.12
N LEU A 89 -6.00 -23.39 12.96
CA LEU A 89 -6.30 -22.49 14.08
C LEU A 89 -7.55 -22.95 14.85
N LEU A 90 -8.60 -23.34 14.12
CA LEU A 90 -9.89 -23.78 14.66
C LEU A 90 -9.82 -25.13 15.39
N GLU A 91 -8.71 -25.86 15.35
CA GLU A 91 -8.51 -27.04 16.21
C GLU A 91 -8.47 -26.66 17.69
N THR A 92 -8.03 -25.44 18.00
CA THR A 92 -7.83 -24.97 19.39
C THR A 92 -8.50 -23.64 19.72
N LEU A 93 -8.72 -22.80 18.71
CA LEU A 93 -9.29 -21.46 18.86
C LEU A 93 -10.77 -21.41 18.49
N SER A 94 -11.49 -20.46 19.06
CA SER A 94 -12.79 -20.06 18.52
C SER A 94 -12.62 -19.36 17.15
N ALA A 95 -13.72 -19.22 16.41
CA ALA A 95 -13.69 -18.51 15.13
C ALA A 95 -13.27 -17.03 15.25
N GLU A 96 -13.63 -16.38 16.37
CA GLU A 96 -13.25 -14.99 16.64
C GLU A 96 -11.75 -14.87 16.94
N GLU A 97 -11.20 -15.76 17.76
CA GLU A 97 -9.76 -15.80 18.06
C GLU A 97 -8.94 -16.18 16.82
N ALA A 98 -9.41 -17.12 15.99
CA ALA A 98 -8.76 -17.47 14.73
C ALA A 98 -8.75 -16.28 13.77
N ALA A 99 -9.87 -15.54 13.65
CA ALA A 99 -9.93 -14.33 12.84
C ALA A 99 -8.94 -13.26 13.30
N ALA A 100 -8.76 -13.08 14.62
CA ALA A 100 -7.76 -12.16 15.16
C ALA A 100 -6.31 -12.58 14.82
N VAL A 101 -6.00 -13.89 14.84
CA VAL A 101 -4.69 -14.39 14.42
C VAL A 101 -4.47 -14.12 12.92
N LEU A 102 -5.50 -14.29 12.08
CA LEU A 102 -5.42 -14.04 10.64
C LEU A 102 -5.04 -12.59 10.30
N GLU A 103 -5.22 -11.62 11.20
CA GLU A 103 -4.77 -10.22 10.99
C GLU A 103 -3.24 -10.03 11.01
N THR A 104 -2.51 -11.01 11.54
CA THR A 104 -1.05 -10.89 11.78
C THR A 104 -0.24 -12.06 11.23
N VAL A 105 -0.85 -13.25 11.08
CA VAL A 105 -0.26 -14.45 10.51
C VAL A 105 -1.22 -15.01 9.48
N PHE A 106 -0.77 -15.22 8.25
CA PHE A 106 -1.68 -15.56 7.14
C PHE A 106 -0.99 -16.39 6.05
N VAL A 107 -1.76 -17.08 5.22
CA VAL A 107 -1.25 -17.72 4.00
C VAL A 107 -1.72 -16.87 2.81
N PRO A 108 -0.81 -16.23 2.05
CA PRO A 108 -1.20 -15.35 0.95
C PRO A 108 -2.12 -16.04 -0.08
N VAL A 109 -3.17 -15.34 -0.49
CA VAL A 109 -4.19 -15.83 -1.41
C VAL A 109 -3.83 -15.43 -2.84
N ASN A 110 -3.64 -16.40 -3.74
CA ASN A 110 -3.49 -16.11 -5.17
C ASN A 110 -4.84 -15.66 -5.75
N LEU A 111 -4.98 -14.40 -6.11
CA LEU A 111 -6.25 -13.84 -6.57
C LEU A 111 -6.71 -14.36 -7.93
N ASN A 112 -5.83 -14.94 -8.74
CA ASN A 112 -6.20 -15.50 -10.04
C ASN A 112 -6.75 -16.93 -9.93
N GLU A 113 -6.46 -17.63 -8.84
CA GLU A 113 -6.80 -19.04 -8.65
C GLU A 113 -7.72 -19.30 -7.44
N ALA A 114 -7.82 -18.35 -6.52
CA ALA A 114 -8.46 -18.56 -5.23
C ALA A 114 -9.98 -18.81 -5.31
N THR A 115 -10.49 -19.57 -4.35
CA THR A 115 -11.95 -19.71 -4.17
C THR A 115 -12.54 -18.52 -3.43
N GLU A 116 -13.86 -18.34 -3.55
CA GLU A 116 -14.62 -17.34 -2.77
C GLU A 116 -14.34 -17.46 -1.26
N GLU A 117 -14.27 -18.70 -0.75
CA GLU A 117 -13.98 -19.00 0.66
C GLU A 117 -12.61 -18.48 1.09
N GLN A 118 -11.58 -18.70 0.26
CA GLN A 118 -10.22 -18.21 0.54
C GLN A 118 -10.16 -16.68 0.54
N ILE A 119 -10.84 -16.01 -0.39
CA ILE A 119 -10.90 -14.53 -0.40
C ILE A 119 -11.61 -14.01 0.84
N ARG A 120 -12.71 -14.64 1.26
CA ARG A 120 -13.49 -14.23 2.44
C ARG A 120 -12.68 -14.32 3.75
N LEU A 121 -11.65 -15.16 3.81
CA LEU A 121 -10.77 -15.26 4.98
C LEU A 121 -9.79 -14.08 5.10
N ILE A 122 -9.62 -13.25 4.07
CA ILE A 122 -8.82 -12.03 4.18
C ILE A 122 -9.51 -11.07 5.17
N PRO A 123 -8.85 -10.63 6.25
CA PRO A 123 -9.45 -9.74 7.24
C PRO A 123 -9.94 -8.44 6.62
N GLY A 124 -11.18 -8.04 6.94
CA GLY A 124 -11.82 -6.83 6.40
C GLY A 124 -12.57 -7.03 5.07
N MET A 125 -12.60 -8.24 4.53
CA MET A 125 -13.30 -8.53 3.28
C MET A 125 -14.83 -8.41 3.44
N THR A 126 -15.49 -7.76 2.48
CA THR A 126 -16.95 -7.67 2.40
C THR A 126 -17.49 -8.49 1.23
N ASP A 127 -18.75 -8.92 1.27
CA ASP A 127 -19.35 -9.70 0.16
C ASP A 127 -19.25 -8.97 -1.19
N LYS A 128 -19.36 -7.64 -1.18
CA LYS A 128 -19.15 -6.83 -2.38
C LYS A 128 -17.71 -6.95 -2.88
N MET A 129 -16.72 -6.78 -2.01
CA MET A 129 -15.31 -6.87 -2.41
C MET A 129 -14.97 -8.27 -2.94
N VAL A 130 -15.47 -9.35 -2.31
CA VAL A 130 -15.28 -10.71 -2.79
C VAL A 130 -15.79 -10.86 -4.23
N HIS A 131 -17.02 -10.42 -4.50
CA HIS A 131 -17.61 -10.51 -5.83
C HIS A 131 -16.79 -9.75 -6.89
N GLU A 132 -16.33 -8.54 -6.55
CA GLU A 132 -15.54 -7.73 -7.46
C GLU A 132 -14.17 -8.39 -7.73
N PHE A 133 -13.53 -8.97 -6.72
CA PHE A 133 -12.28 -9.72 -6.89
C PHE A 133 -12.43 -10.90 -7.86
N GLU A 134 -13.57 -11.59 -7.85
CA GLU A 134 -13.83 -12.68 -8.77
C GLU A 134 -14.11 -12.19 -10.20
N GLU A 135 -14.83 -11.06 -10.35
CA GLU A 135 -15.22 -10.50 -11.65
C GLU A 135 -14.03 -9.98 -12.45
N TYR A 136 -13.04 -9.37 -11.80
CA TYR A 136 -11.88 -8.78 -12.48
C TYR A 136 -10.75 -9.78 -12.80
N ARG A 137 -10.93 -11.09 -12.50
CA ARG A 137 -9.93 -12.09 -12.85
C ARG A 137 -9.81 -12.29 -14.37
N PRO A 138 -8.59 -12.54 -14.89
CA PRO A 138 -7.33 -12.52 -14.17
C PRO A 138 -6.77 -11.09 -14.04
N TYR A 139 -6.18 -10.80 -12.88
CA TYR A 139 -5.35 -9.62 -12.67
C TYR A 139 -4.02 -9.77 -13.41
N ALA A 140 -3.68 -8.81 -14.24
CA ALA A 140 -2.42 -8.82 -14.99
C ALA A 140 -1.21 -8.52 -14.10
N ASP A 141 -1.37 -7.61 -13.13
CA ASP A 141 -0.33 -7.19 -12.21
C ASP A 141 -0.92 -6.55 -10.93
N MET A 142 -0.05 -6.31 -9.94
CA MET A 142 -0.46 -5.69 -8.68
C MET A 142 -0.92 -4.23 -8.84
N GLY A 143 -0.56 -3.56 -9.94
CA GLY A 143 -1.07 -2.23 -10.26
C GLY A 143 -2.55 -2.25 -10.67
N GLU A 144 -2.97 -3.30 -11.36
CA GLU A 144 -4.39 -3.57 -11.61
C GLU A 144 -5.15 -3.86 -10.32
N PHE A 145 -4.62 -4.73 -9.45
CA PHE A 145 -5.20 -4.95 -8.12
C PHE A 145 -5.39 -3.63 -7.36
N ASN A 146 -4.35 -2.80 -7.25
CA ASN A 146 -4.40 -1.52 -6.53
C ASN A 146 -5.49 -0.58 -7.07
N ARG A 147 -5.61 -0.49 -8.40
CA ARG A 147 -6.62 0.35 -9.06
C ARG A 147 -8.04 -0.11 -8.79
N GLU A 148 -8.28 -1.42 -8.82
CA GLU A 148 -9.63 -1.98 -8.67
C GLU A 148 -10.09 -1.88 -7.21
N ILE A 149 -9.25 -2.30 -6.24
CA ILE A 149 -9.62 -2.24 -4.82
C ILE A 149 -9.64 -0.80 -4.28
N GLY A 150 -8.80 0.09 -4.82
CA GLY A 150 -8.79 1.52 -4.46
C GLY A 150 -10.06 2.29 -4.82
N LYS A 151 -11.01 1.68 -5.56
CA LYS A 151 -12.36 2.24 -5.76
C LYS A 151 -13.25 2.10 -4.53
N TYR A 152 -12.90 1.20 -3.61
CA TYR A 152 -13.72 0.81 -2.46
C TYR A 152 -13.11 1.18 -1.11
N VAL A 153 -11.77 1.29 -1.06
CA VAL A 153 -11.03 1.58 0.16
C VAL A 153 -9.95 2.63 -0.10
N ASP A 154 -9.44 3.25 0.97
CA ASP A 154 -8.34 4.21 0.85
C ASP A 154 -6.98 3.51 0.61
N GLU A 155 -5.97 4.31 0.29
CA GLU A 155 -4.62 3.82 -0.03
C GLU A 155 -3.96 3.04 1.12
N THR A 156 -4.30 3.36 2.38
CA THR A 156 -3.77 2.65 3.55
C THR A 156 -4.32 1.23 3.59
N GLU A 157 -5.61 1.08 3.33
CA GLU A 157 -6.27 -0.21 3.29
C GLU A 157 -5.86 -1.03 2.05
N VAL A 158 -5.62 -0.37 0.91
CA VAL A 158 -4.99 -1.04 -0.25
C VAL A 158 -3.63 -1.62 0.13
N ALA A 159 -2.78 -0.81 0.77
CA ALA A 159 -1.46 -1.26 1.23
C ALA A 159 -1.58 -2.42 2.23
N ARG A 160 -2.54 -2.37 3.16
CA ARG A 160 -2.83 -3.47 4.09
C ARG A 160 -3.18 -4.76 3.34
N PHE A 161 -4.14 -4.72 2.40
CA PHE A 161 -4.55 -5.90 1.65
C PHE A 161 -3.44 -6.55 0.85
N ARG A 162 -2.44 -5.79 0.38
CA ARG A 162 -1.27 -6.35 -0.32
C ARG A 162 -0.46 -7.36 0.49
N ASN A 163 -0.57 -7.34 1.82
CA ASN A 163 0.08 -8.33 2.68
C ASN A 163 -0.60 -9.71 2.65
N TYR A 164 -1.81 -9.81 2.09
CA TYR A 164 -2.65 -11.01 2.12
C TYR A 164 -2.76 -11.69 0.75
N VAL A 165 -2.26 -11.09 -0.32
CA VAL A 165 -2.57 -11.51 -1.69
C VAL A 165 -1.34 -11.68 -2.57
N THR A 166 -1.47 -12.56 -3.55
CA THR A 166 -0.55 -12.77 -4.67
C THR A 166 -1.36 -12.90 -5.97
N LEU A 167 -0.69 -13.00 -7.13
CA LEU A 167 -1.31 -13.16 -8.45
C LEU A 167 -0.83 -14.43 -9.15
#